data_AF-A0AA46S3M8-F1
#
_entry.id   AF-A0AA46S3M8-F1
#
_cell.length_a   1.000
_cell.length_b   1.000
_cell.length_c   1.000
_cell.angle_alpha   90.00
_cell.angle_beta   90.00
_cell.angle_gamma   90.00
#
_symmetry.space_group_name_H-M   'P 1'
#
loop_
_entity.id
_entity.type
_entity.pdbx_description
1 polymer ?
#
loop_
_entity_poly.entity_id
_entity_poly.type
_entity_poly.pdbx_seq_one_letter_code
_entity_poly.pdbx_strand_id
1 'polypeptide(L)'
;MSIQQLKELFGSQEAILELVQLEGGELALRNADSEQEPLVKIQFNDEVKALLGDQTPMVAQHMIQAALFGLLEKQMNQWQAQVVDEQPQHLS
;
A
#
# COMPACT_ATOMS: atom_id res chain seq x y z
N MET A 1 -12.55 -5.27 0.64
CA MET A 1 -11.63 -5.72 -0.42
C MET A 1 -10.78 -6.85 0.13
N SER A 2 -10.64 -7.96 -0.59
CA SER A 2 -9.81 -9.09 -0.17
C SER A 2 -8.35 -8.90 -0.60
N ILE A 3 -7.40 -9.54 0.08
CA ILE A 3 -5.98 -9.56 -0.31
C ILE A 3 -5.81 -10.08 -1.75
N GLN A 4 -6.66 -11.02 -2.21
CA GLN A 4 -6.67 -11.47 -3.60
C GLN A 4 -6.90 -10.31 -4.59
N GLN A 5 -7.83 -9.40 -4.31
CA GLN A 5 -8.09 -8.25 -5.18
C GLN A 5 -6.93 -7.25 -5.19
N LEU A 6 -6.25 -7.06 -4.06
CA LEU A 6 -5.02 -6.27 -4.02
C LEU A 6 -3.88 -6.93 -4.78
N LYS A 7 -3.75 -8.27 -4.68
CA LYS A 7 -2.78 -9.03 -5.49
C LYS A 7 -3.10 -8.92 -6.98
N GLU A 8 -4.36 -8.90 -7.39
CA GLU A 8 -4.74 -8.67 -8.78
C GLU A 8 -4.41 -7.23 -9.23
N LEU A 9 -4.62 -6.24 -8.36
CA LEU A 9 -4.31 -4.82 -8.60
C LEU A 9 -2.81 -4.53 -8.73
N PHE A 10 -2.00 -5.17 -7.88
CA PHE A 10 -0.55 -5.04 -7.93
C PHE A 10 0.10 -5.94 -8.97
N GLY A 11 -0.68 -6.73 -9.74
CA GLY A 11 -0.18 -7.73 -10.68
C GLY A 11 0.18 -9.06 -10.01
N SER A 12 0.21 -10.14 -10.81
CA SER A 12 0.62 -11.49 -10.37
C SER A 12 1.89 -11.47 -9.52
N GLN A 13 2.14 -12.52 -8.71
CA GLN A 13 3.22 -12.68 -7.70
C GLN A 13 4.62 -12.06 -7.98
N GLU A 14 4.92 -11.68 -9.22
CA GLU A 14 6.19 -11.13 -9.71
C GLU A 14 6.13 -9.64 -10.11
N ALA A 15 4.99 -8.96 -9.97
CA ALA A 15 4.86 -7.59 -10.43
C ALA A 15 5.70 -6.64 -9.57
N ILE A 16 6.68 -6.03 -10.22
CA ILE A 16 7.58 -5.06 -9.61
C ILE A 16 6.87 -3.72 -9.63
N LEU A 17 6.61 -3.19 -8.43
CA LEU A 17 6.11 -1.84 -8.27
C LEU A 17 7.27 -0.87 -8.21
N GLU A 18 7.16 0.23 -8.93
CA GLU A 18 8.11 1.34 -8.87
C GLU A 18 7.41 2.64 -8.47
N LEU A 19 8.18 3.48 -7.78
CA LEU A 19 7.79 4.85 -7.45
C LEU A 19 8.59 5.79 -8.33
N VAL A 20 7.92 6.47 -9.25
CA VAL A 20 8.54 7.40 -10.21
C VAL A 20 8.06 8.82 -9.98
N GLN A 21 8.90 9.80 -10.29
CA GLN A 21 8.49 11.20 -10.31
C GLN A 21 8.02 11.56 -11.73
N LEU A 22 6.80 12.11 -11.83
CA LEU A 22 6.22 12.61 -13.07
C LEU A 22 6.74 14.02 -13.37
N GLU A 23 6.55 14.47 -14.62
CA GLU A 23 6.96 15.81 -15.07
C GLU A 23 6.37 16.95 -14.24
N GLY A 24 5.17 16.75 -13.67
CA GLY A 24 4.53 17.71 -12.76
C GLY A 24 5.09 17.73 -11.32
N GLY A 25 6.13 16.94 -11.04
CA GLY A 25 6.72 16.78 -9.70
C GLY A 25 5.93 15.87 -8.76
N GLU A 26 4.79 15.33 -9.21
CA GLU A 26 4.02 14.31 -8.51
C GLU A 26 4.79 12.99 -8.45
N LEU A 27 4.61 12.22 -7.38
CA LEU A 27 5.13 10.86 -7.29
C LEU A 27 4.03 9.87 -7.65
N ALA A 28 4.36 8.87 -8.45
CA ALA A 28 3.44 7.89 -8.97
C ALA A 28 3.91 6.48 -8.64
N LEU A 29 3.04 5.68 -8.02
CA LEU A 29 3.24 4.24 -7.84
C LEU A 29 2.63 3.52 -9.04
N ARG A 30 3.42 2.72 -9.75
CA ARG A 30 2.95 1.96 -10.92
C ARG A 30 3.64 0.61 -11.01
N ASN A 31 3.08 -0.27 -11.84
CA ASN A 31 3.77 -1.48 -12.28
C ASN A 31 4.91 -1.09 -13.24
N ALA A 32 6.12 -1.56 -12.99
CA ALA A 32 7.31 -1.20 -13.78
C ALA A 32 7.18 -1.58 -15.27
N ASP A 33 6.46 -2.66 -15.56
CA ASP A 33 6.26 -3.16 -16.92
C ASP A 33 4.93 -2.72 -17.56
N SER A 34 4.24 -1.72 -16.98
CA SER A 34 2.90 -1.31 -17.43
C SER A 34 2.84 0.14 -17.87
N GLU A 35 2.25 0.36 -19.05
CA GLU A 35 1.90 1.68 -19.59
C GLU A 35 0.51 2.16 -19.11
N GLN A 36 -0.10 1.45 -18.16
CA GLN A 36 -1.40 1.83 -17.59
C GLN A 36 -1.30 3.04 -16.66
N GLU A 37 -2.45 3.63 -16.31
CA GLU A 37 -2.50 4.71 -15.33
C GLU A 37 -1.85 4.29 -14.00
N PRO A 38 -1.14 5.21 -13.32
CA PRO A 38 -0.57 4.94 -12.01
C PRO A 38 -1.63 4.46 -11.02
N LEU A 39 -1.27 3.47 -10.21
CA LEU A 39 -2.12 2.94 -9.15
C LEU A 39 -2.40 4.00 -8.09
N VAL A 40 -1.39 4.85 -7.81
CA VAL A 40 -1.47 5.93 -6.83
C VAL A 40 -0.67 7.11 -7.35
N LYS A 41 -1.20 8.33 -7.17
CA LYS A 41 -0.45 9.58 -7.29
C LYS A 41 -0.38 10.25 -5.91
N ILE A 42 0.82 10.68 -5.53
CA ILE A 42 1.11 11.38 -4.28
C ILE A 42 1.62 12.77 -4.65
N GLN A 43 0.91 13.78 -4.16
CA GLN A 43 1.25 15.17 -4.38
C GLN A 43 1.49 15.85 -3.04
N PHE A 44 2.68 16.41 -2.89
CA PHE A 44 3.00 17.35 -1.83
C PHE A 44 2.74 18.76 -2.35
N ASN A 45 2.32 19.69 -1.49
CA ASN A 45 2.33 21.10 -1.86
C ASN A 45 3.77 21.64 -1.89
N ASP A 46 3.98 22.83 -2.46
CA ASP A 46 5.34 23.35 -2.66
C ASP A 46 6.06 23.66 -1.33
N GLU A 47 5.33 24.08 -0.30
CA GLU A 47 5.87 24.34 1.04
C GLU A 47 6.45 23.06 1.67
N VAL A 48 5.70 21.95 1.60
CA VAL A 48 6.14 20.66 2.13
C VAL A 48 7.26 20.07 1.28
N LYS A 49 7.21 20.19 -0.06
CA LYS A 49 8.34 19.79 -0.91
C LYS A 49 9.62 20.54 -0.56
N ALA A 50 9.54 21.85 -0.31
CA ALA A 50 10.70 22.65 0.08
C ALA A 50 11.26 22.21 1.44
N LEU A 51 10.39 21.82 2.37
CA LEU A 51 10.78 21.31 3.69
C LEU A 51 11.41 19.91 3.62
N LEU A 52 10.85 19.03 2.79
CA LEU A 52 11.34 17.65 2.63
C LEU A 52 12.57 17.57 1.71
N GLY A 53 12.69 18.49 0.75
CA GLY A 53 13.77 18.52 -0.23
C GLY A 53 13.96 17.16 -0.92
N ASP A 54 15.21 16.71 -0.95
CA ASP A 54 15.62 15.44 -1.57
C ASP A 54 15.00 14.20 -0.87
N GLN A 55 14.44 14.35 0.33
CA GLN A 55 13.81 13.26 1.07
C GLN A 55 12.36 13.00 0.64
N THR A 56 11.78 13.85 -0.22
CA THR A 56 10.38 13.72 -0.68
C THR A 56 10.05 12.32 -1.22
N PRO A 57 10.87 11.70 -2.10
CA PRO A 57 10.61 10.33 -2.58
C PRO A 57 10.67 9.27 -1.48
N MET A 58 11.63 9.41 -0.54
CA MET A 58 11.76 8.50 0.61
C MET A 58 10.52 8.57 1.50
N VAL A 59 9.99 9.76 1.76
CA VAL A 59 8.76 9.94 2.56
C VAL A 59 7.57 9.26 1.87
N ALA A 60 7.39 9.48 0.57
CA ALA A 60 6.34 8.82 -0.20
C ALA A 60 6.45 7.29 -0.16
N GLN A 61 7.67 6.74 -0.26
CA GLN A 61 7.90 5.31 -0.13
C GLN A 61 7.46 4.78 1.24
N HIS A 62 7.80 5.49 2.33
CA HIS A 62 7.38 5.12 3.68
C HIS A 62 5.85 5.21 3.85
N MET A 63 5.19 6.20 3.24
CA MET A 63 3.72 6.30 3.26
C MET A 63 3.07 5.07 2.64
N ILE A 64 3.58 4.60 1.49
CA ILE A 64 3.09 3.38 0.84
C ILE A 64 3.34 2.15 1.72
N GLN A 65 4.54 1.99 2.28
CA GLN A 65 4.85 0.89 3.19
C GLN A 65 3.93 0.87 4.42
N ALA A 66 3.72 2.02 5.05
CA ALA A 66 2.84 2.15 6.21
C ALA A 66 1.38 1.79 5.85
N ALA A 67 0.90 2.20 4.68
CA ALA A 67 -0.44 1.84 4.20
C ALA A 67 -0.57 0.33 3.98
N LEU A 68 0.45 -0.32 3.39
CA LEU A 68 0.47 -1.77 3.21
C LEU A 68 0.49 -2.52 4.55
N PHE A 69 1.31 -2.07 5.52
CA PHE A 69 1.33 -2.66 6.86
C PHE A 69 -0.02 -2.53 7.56
N GLY A 70 -0.63 -1.34 7.56
CA GLY A 70 -1.94 -1.13 8.18
C GLY A 70 -3.05 -1.99 7.56
N LEU A 71 -2.98 -2.23 6.25
CA LEU A 71 -3.89 -3.15 5.57
C LEU A 71 -3.69 -4.60 6.02
N LEU A 72 -2.44 -5.07 6.12
CA LEU A 72 -2.12 -6.42 6.58
C LEU A 72 -2.55 -6.64 8.04
N GLU A 73 -2.27 -5.69 8.94
CA GLU A 73 -2.70 -5.75 10.34
C GLU A 73 -4.23 -5.83 10.46
N LYS A 74 -4.96 -5.02 9.69
CA LYS A 74 -6.44 -5.07 9.68
C LYS A 74 -6.95 -6.46 9.27
N GLN A 75 -6.31 -7.11 8.31
CA GLN A 75 -6.69 -8.47 7.88
C GLN A 75 -6.37 -9.50 8.96
N MET A 76 -5.20 -9.44 9.59
CA MET A 76 -4.83 -10.34 10.69
C MET A 76 -5.81 -10.22 11.87
N ASN A 77 -6.18 -8.99 12.24
CA ASN A 77 -7.14 -8.75 13.32
C ASN A 77 -8.55 -9.28 12.97
N GLN A 78 -8.97 -9.20 11.70
CA GLN A 78 -10.22 -9.80 11.25
C GLN A 78 -10.20 -11.34 11.33
N TRP A 79 -9.07 -11.97 10.99
CA TRP A 79 -8.90 -13.41 11.11
C TRP A 79 -8.94 -13.86 12.58
N GLN A 80 -8.27 -13.12 13.48
CA GLN A 80 -8.31 -13.43 14.91
C GLN A 80 -9.69 -13.24 15.52
N ALA A 81 -10.43 -12.20 15.12
CA ALA A 81 -11.80 -11.96 15.60
C ALA A 81 -12.78 -13.10 15.21
N GLN A 82 -12.56 -13.74 14.06
CA GLN A 82 -13.44 -14.82 13.59
C GLN A 82 -13.23 -16.17 14.31
N VAL A 83 -12.10 -16.35 15.01
CA VAL A 83 -11.76 -17.60 15.74
C VAL A 83 -12.29 -17.61 17.18
N VAL A 84 -12.69 -16.45 17.73
CA VAL A 84 -13.11 -16.34 19.14
C VAL A 84 -14.57 -16.78 19.37
N ASP A 85 -15.38 -16.92 18.32
CA ASP A 85 -16.81 -17.28 18.42
C ASP A 85 -17.09 -18.80 18.44
N GLU A 86 -16.07 -19.66 18.56
CA GLU A 86 -16.30 -21.11 18.75
C GLU A 86 -16.59 -21.42 20.23
N GLN A 87 -17.85 -21.78 20.55
CA GLN A 87 -18.21 -22.30 21.86
C GLN A 87 -17.37 -23.55 22.19
N PRO A 88 -16.71 -23.63 23.37
CA PRO A 88 -15.89 -24.78 23.73
C PRO A 88 -16.74 -26.06 23.73
N GLN A 89 -16.36 -27.04 22.90
CA GLN A 89 -17.12 -28.28 22.70
C GLN A 89 -17.12 -29.23 23.91
N HIS A 90 -16.34 -28.96 24.96
CA HIS A 90 -16.29 -29.79 26.15
C HIS A 90 -16.20 -28.96 27.42
N LEU A 91 -17.33 -28.83 28.12
CA LEU A 91 -17.34 -28.57 29.56
C LEU A 91 -17.13 -29.94 30.24
N SER A 92 -15.95 -30.16 30.82
CA SER A 92 -15.73 -31.26 31.77
C SER A 92 -16.28 -30.88 33.15
#